data_AF-A0A6C0H0Z6-F1
#
_entry.id   AF-A0A6C0H0Z6-F1
#
_cell.length_a   1.000
_cell.length_b   1.000
_cell.length_c   1.000
_cell.angle_alpha   90.00
_cell.angle_beta   90.00
_cell.angle_gamma   90.00
#
_symmetry.space_group_name_H-M   'P 1'
#
loop_
_entity.id
_entity.type
_entity.pdbx_description
1 polymer ?
#
loop_
_entity_poly.entity_id
_entity_poly.type
_entity_poly.pdbx_seq_one_letter_code
_entity_poly.pdbx_strand_id
1 'polypeptide(L)'
;MLKLSYKFFRPIFNIYTAGENIQQLNNKINHLKMNNIFPIVDYIKEYSNQKSDIQLISDEYISLSKLQNNEYIAVKLSSFDFDEKIINKTISELIFNDKKILIDAENNKNQNKIDYITNNLIKDFNQKNTFIFKTYQMYRNDSFDKLYNDLQNYKNLGVKLVRGAYYNEDKYSGKLFITKENTDKEFNKGLDLIKKNQDNIKAFICTHNLKDINTLINSDINKNNIYHASLYGFLNNETNKIIYHNIKVYKYLPYGKIEDSIPYLTRRLYENPRVIFDLIK
;
A
#
# COMPACT_ATOMS: atom_id res chain seq x y z
N MET A 1 -7.83 -30.33 -9.23
CA MET A 1 -8.40 -29.14 -8.56
C MET A 1 -7.59 -27.87 -8.78
N LEU A 2 -6.29 -27.80 -8.43
CA LEU A 2 -5.45 -26.59 -8.57
C LEU A 2 -5.40 -25.99 -10.00
N LYS A 3 -5.30 -26.80 -11.05
CA LYS A 3 -5.32 -26.31 -12.44
C LYS A 3 -6.66 -25.66 -12.85
N LEU A 4 -7.78 -26.09 -12.27
CA LEU A 4 -9.10 -25.51 -12.54
C LEU A 4 -9.26 -24.15 -11.83
N SER A 5 -8.75 -24.02 -10.60
CA SER A 5 -8.78 -22.75 -9.87
C SER A 5 -7.95 -21.68 -10.56
N TYR A 6 -6.78 -22.01 -11.13
CA TYR A 6 -5.96 -21.01 -11.84
C TYR A 6 -6.63 -20.45 -13.09
N LYS A 7 -7.36 -21.28 -13.86
CA LYS A 7 -8.13 -20.81 -15.02
C LYS A 7 -9.21 -19.81 -14.59
N PHE A 8 -9.86 -20.03 -13.45
CA PHE A 8 -10.86 -19.12 -12.91
C PHE A 8 -10.25 -17.79 -12.43
N PHE A 9 -9.10 -17.84 -11.75
CA PHE A 9 -8.45 -16.64 -11.22
C PHE A 9 -7.68 -15.85 -12.29
N ARG A 10 -7.30 -16.43 -13.43
CA ARG A 10 -6.48 -15.74 -14.45
C ARG A 10 -7.08 -14.44 -14.98
N PRO A 11 -8.38 -14.36 -15.34
CA PRO A 11 -8.96 -13.08 -15.79
C PRO A 11 -8.95 -12.02 -14.68
N ILE A 12 -9.25 -12.42 -13.45
CA ILE A 12 -9.26 -11.55 -12.26
C ILE A 12 -7.84 -11.06 -11.94
N PHE A 13 -6.86 -11.96 -12.04
CA PHE A 13 -5.44 -11.65 -11.89
C PHE A 13 -5.01 -10.56 -12.87
N ASN A 14 -5.34 -10.70 -14.16
CA ASN A 14 -4.98 -9.73 -15.19
C ASN A 14 -5.57 -8.32 -14.97
N ILE A 15 -6.70 -8.23 -14.23
CA ILE A 15 -7.30 -6.94 -13.86
C ILE A 15 -6.52 -6.28 -12.72
N TYR A 16 -6.12 -7.05 -11.72
CA TYR A 16 -5.60 -6.51 -10.45
C TYR A 16 -4.08 -6.60 -10.26
N THR A 17 -3.35 -7.18 -11.20
CA THR A 17 -1.89 -7.35 -11.13
C THR A 17 -1.17 -6.87 -12.39
N ALA A 18 0.14 -6.68 -12.27
CA ALA A 18 1.08 -6.31 -13.33
C ALA A 18 1.62 -7.53 -14.09
N GLY A 19 1.17 -8.74 -13.78
CA GLY A 19 1.72 -9.98 -14.29
C GLY A 19 2.57 -10.75 -13.28
N GLU A 20 3.27 -11.76 -13.78
CA GLU A 20 3.98 -12.77 -12.98
C GLU A 20 5.49 -12.51 -12.88
N ASN A 21 6.03 -11.63 -13.72
CA ASN A 21 7.46 -11.39 -13.81
C ASN A 21 7.81 -9.90 -14.03
N ILE A 22 9.08 -9.58 -13.85
CA ILE A 22 9.64 -8.22 -13.95
C ILE A 22 9.43 -7.60 -15.34
N GLN A 23 9.46 -8.38 -16.42
CA GLN A 23 9.24 -7.85 -17.77
C GLN A 23 7.81 -7.36 -17.94
N GLN A 24 6.82 -8.14 -17.50
CA GLN A 24 5.41 -7.74 -17.52
C GLN A 24 5.15 -6.53 -16.61
N LEU A 25 5.77 -6.52 -15.42
CA LEU A 25 5.74 -5.38 -14.50
C LEU A 25 6.28 -4.11 -15.16
N ASN A 26 7.46 -4.15 -15.81
CA ASN A 26 8.06 -3.00 -16.50
C ASN A 26 7.16 -2.45 -17.61
N ASN A 27 6.58 -3.34 -18.42
CA ASN A 27 5.64 -2.93 -19.46
C ASN A 27 4.45 -2.17 -18.86
N LYS A 28 3.94 -2.63 -17.71
CA LYS A 28 2.82 -1.99 -17.03
C LYS A 28 3.21 -0.67 -16.37
N ILE A 29 4.39 -0.59 -15.75
CA ILE A 29 4.94 0.65 -15.19
C ILE A 29 5.04 1.74 -16.27
N ASN A 30 5.59 1.40 -17.43
CA ASN A 30 5.74 2.34 -18.54
C ASN A 30 4.38 2.80 -19.06
N HIS A 31 3.41 1.88 -19.20
CA HIS A 31 2.05 2.23 -19.62
C HIS A 31 1.36 3.18 -18.63
N LEU A 32 1.47 2.94 -17.31
CA LEU A 32 0.89 3.84 -16.30
C LEU A 32 1.53 5.23 -16.37
N LYS A 33 2.85 5.31 -16.51
CA LYS A 33 3.56 6.58 -16.62
C LYS A 33 3.15 7.41 -17.83
N MET A 34 2.93 6.77 -18.98
CA MET A 34 2.43 7.46 -20.18
C MET A 34 1.07 8.14 -19.95
N ASN A 35 0.31 7.67 -18.96
CA ASN A 35 -0.98 8.23 -18.56
C ASN A 35 -0.90 9.10 -17.29
N ASN A 36 0.31 9.56 -16.91
CA ASN A 36 0.57 10.35 -15.70
C ASN A 36 0.10 9.66 -14.39
N ILE A 37 0.18 8.33 -14.37
CA ILE A 37 -0.09 7.50 -13.20
C ILE A 37 1.21 6.86 -12.74
N PHE A 38 1.47 6.91 -11.43
CA PHE A 38 2.71 6.42 -10.85
C PHE A 38 2.50 5.06 -10.15
N PRO A 39 3.38 4.08 -10.35
CA PRO A 39 3.26 2.80 -9.66
C PRO A 39 3.73 2.89 -8.20
N ILE A 40 3.09 2.10 -7.34
CA ILE A 40 3.67 1.60 -6.09
C ILE A 40 3.80 0.09 -6.29
N VAL A 41 5.02 -0.39 -6.52
CA VAL A 41 5.25 -1.80 -6.83
C VAL A 41 5.08 -2.64 -5.59
N ASP A 42 4.29 -3.70 -5.68
CA ASP A 42 4.02 -4.63 -4.58
C ASP A 42 4.36 -6.06 -4.99
N TYR A 43 5.28 -6.70 -4.29
CA TYR A 43 5.57 -8.11 -4.51
C TYR A 43 4.54 -8.96 -3.77
N ILE A 44 3.77 -9.76 -4.53
CA ILE A 44 2.53 -10.35 -4.03
C ILE A 44 2.72 -11.48 -3.02
N LYS A 45 3.94 -12.01 -2.87
CA LYS A 45 4.21 -13.14 -2.00
C LYS A 45 4.08 -12.74 -0.53
N GLU A 46 3.01 -13.23 0.09
CA GLU A 46 2.73 -13.06 1.52
C GLU A 46 3.21 -14.32 2.26
N TYR A 47 4.00 -14.14 3.32
CA TYR A 47 4.43 -15.19 4.26
C TYR A 47 5.58 -16.11 3.76
N SER A 48 6.58 -16.30 4.62
CA SER A 48 7.66 -17.28 4.43
C SER A 48 8.02 -17.93 5.75
N ASN A 49 7.93 -19.27 5.83
CA ASN A 49 8.27 -20.03 7.06
C ASN A 49 9.67 -20.65 7.04
N GLN A 50 10.42 -20.52 5.93
CA GLN A 50 11.76 -21.10 5.77
C GLN A 50 12.79 -20.00 5.55
N LYS A 51 13.97 -20.12 6.18
CA LYS A 51 15.06 -19.14 6.01
C LYS A 51 15.52 -18.98 4.55
N SER A 52 15.49 -20.06 3.77
CA SER A 52 15.76 -20.02 2.32
C SER A 52 14.76 -19.16 1.57
N ASP A 53 13.50 -19.16 2.00
CA ASP A 53 12.46 -18.32 1.39
C ASP A 53 12.70 -16.84 1.72
N ILE A 54 13.09 -16.50 2.96
CA ILE A 54 13.32 -15.09 3.37
C ILE A 54 14.46 -14.45 2.54
N GLN A 55 15.55 -15.18 2.28
CA GLN A 55 16.63 -14.65 1.45
C GLN A 55 16.16 -14.42 0.00
N LEU A 56 15.37 -15.33 -0.57
CA LEU A 56 14.78 -15.17 -1.89
C LEU A 56 13.83 -13.95 -1.95
N ILE A 57 13.04 -13.72 -0.91
CA ILE A 57 12.20 -12.51 -0.79
C ILE A 57 13.09 -11.26 -0.79
N SER A 58 14.14 -11.24 0.03
CA SER A 58 15.10 -10.12 0.07
C SER A 58 15.72 -9.87 -1.30
N ASP A 59 16.18 -10.92 -1.98
CA ASP A 59 16.82 -10.82 -3.28
C ASP A 59 15.85 -10.30 -4.35
N GLU A 60 14.59 -10.72 -4.30
CA GLU A 60 13.53 -10.20 -5.17
C GLU A 60 13.32 -8.70 -4.94
N TYR A 61 13.17 -8.24 -3.69
CA TYR A 61 13.07 -6.81 -3.38
C TYR A 61 14.31 -6.03 -3.82
N ILE A 62 15.51 -6.55 -3.59
CA ILE A 62 16.75 -5.93 -4.07
C ILE A 62 16.75 -5.85 -5.59
N SER A 63 16.21 -6.82 -6.32
CA SER A 63 16.08 -6.72 -7.77
C SER A 63 15.16 -5.56 -8.20
N LEU A 64 14.13 -5.24 -7.41
CA LEU A 64 13.22 -4.12 -7.67
C LEU A 64 13.87 -2.75 -7.49
N SER A 65 14.99 -2.66 -6.77
CA SER A 65 15.80 -1.43 -6.68
C SER A 65 16.25 -0.93 -8.06
N LYS A 66 16.41 -1.85 -9.03
CA LYS A 66 16.89 -1.55 -10.39
C LYS A 66 15.77 -1.13 -11.33
N LEU A 67 14.51 -1.18 -10.91
CA LEU A 67 13.39 -0.76 -11.74
C LEU A 67 13.52 0.73 -12.07
N GLN A 68 13.68 1.00 -13.35
CA GLN A 68 13.56 2.35 -13.88
C GLN A 68 12.10 2.79 -13.78
N ASN A 69 11.87 4.10 -13.72
CA ASN A 69 10.53 4.65 -13.69
C ASN A 69 9.65 4.21 -12.50
N ASN A 70 10.22 3.68 -11.43
CA ASN A 70 9.50 3.43 -10.19
C ASN A 70 10.23 4.08 -9.02
N GLU A 71 9.50 4.82 -8.21
CA GLU A 71 10.03 5.43 -6.98
C GLU A 71 9.58 4.70 -5.72
N TYR A 72 8.43 4.02 -5.75
CA TYR A 72 7.78 3.51 -4.55
C TYR A 72 7.64 2.00 -4.56
N ILE A 73 8.01 1.37 -3.45
CA ILE A 73 7.92 -0.08 -3.24
C ILE A 73 7.14 -0.33 -1.96
N ALA A 74 6.14 -1.18 -2.04
CA ALA A 74 5.39 -1.71 -0.92
C ALA A 74 6.15 -2.88 -0.30
N VAL A 75 6.27 -2.92 1.03
CA VAL A 75 6.95 -3.99 1.74
C VAL A 75 6.08 -4.51 2.87
N LYS A 76 5.84 -5.82 2.88
CA LYS A 76 5.18 -6.55 3.97
C LYS A 76 6.25 -7.17 4.86
N LEU A 77 6.26 -6.84 6.15
CA LEU A 77 7.32 -7.28 7.06
C LEU A 77 7.20 -8.77 7.40
N SER A 78 5.99 -9.34 7.38
CA SER A 78 5.80 -10.79 7.55
C SER A 78 6.44 -11.64 6.44
N SER A 79 6.65 -11.08 5.25
CA SER A 79 7.39 -11.79 4.17
C SER A 79 8.87 -11.98 4.50
N PHE A 80 9.37 -11.37 5.58
CA PHE A 80 10.71 -11.57 6.11
C PHE A 80 10.70 -12.28 7.48
N ASP A 81 9.55 -12.81 7.90
CA ASP A 81 9.33 -13.31 9.27
C ASP A 81 9.78 -12.33 10.37
N PHE A 82 9.70 -11.03 10.07
CA PHE A 82 10.18 -9.97 10.96
C PHE A 82 11.68 -10.06 11.32
N ASP A 83 12.51 -10.73 10.51
CA ASP A 83 13.97 -10.74 10.69
C ASP A 83 14.53 -9.32 10.44
N GLU A 84 14.77 -8.59 11.52
CA GLU A 84 15.22 -7.20 11.49
C GLU A 84 16.54 -7.03 10.72
N LYS A 85 17.44 -8.02 10.76
CA LYS A 85 18.73 -7.91 10.07
C LYS A 85 18.53 -7.95 8.55
N ILE A 86 17.69 -8.88 8.07
CA ILE A 86 17.40 -8.99 6.65
C ILE A 86 16.57 -7.79 6.19
N ILE A 87 15.54 -7.40 6.95
CA ILE A 87 14.73 -6.21 6.65
C ILE A 87 15.61 -4.96 6.52
N ASN A 88 16.46 -4.67 7.50
CA ASN A 88 17.33 -3.50 7.46
C ASN A 88 18.26 -3.53 6.24
N LYS A 89 18.85 -4.68 5.92
CA LYS A 89 19.70 -4.85 4.73
C LYS A 89 18.91 -4.56 3.45
N THR A 90 17.73 -5.17 3.28
CA THR A 90 16.90 -5.01 2.09
C THR A 90 16.43 -3.56 1.93
N ILE A 91 15.90 -2.94 2.98
CA ILE A 91 15.43 -1.55 2.95
C ILE A 91 16.59 -0.58 2.67
N SER A 92 17.76 -0.80 3.27
CA SER A 92 18.94 0.03 3.02
C SER A 92 19.35 0.01 1.56
N GLU A 93 19.36 -1.17 0.94
CA GLU A 93 19.69 -1.32 -0.49
C GLU A 93 18.66 -0.64 -1.39
N LEU A 94 17.36 -0.78 -1.07
CA LEU A 94 16.31 -0.08 -1.80
C LEU A 94 16.47 1.44 -1.71
N ILE A 95 16.72 1.98 -0.53
CA ILE A 95 16.92 3.41 -0.30
C ILE A 95 18.21 3.93 -0.95
N PHE A 96 19.28 3.14 -0.93
CA PHE A 96 20.53 3.48 -1.61
C PHE A 96 20.33 3.68 -3.12
N ASN A 97 19.37 2.97 -3.71
CA ASN A 97 18.93 3.11 -5.10
C ASN A 97 17.73 4.07 -5.26
N ASP A 98 17.58 5.03 -4.34
CA ASP A 98 16.57 6.11 -4.31
C ASP A 98 15.11 5.62 -4.35
N LYS A 99 14.84 4.44 -3.78
CA LYS A 99 13.47 3.96 -3.57
C LYS A 99 12.91 4.43 -2.25
N LYS A 100 11.62 4.72 -2.27
CA LYS A 100 10.79 5.08 -1.12
C LYS A 100 9.89 3.90 -0.78
N ILE A 101 9.76 3.60 0.50
CA ILE A 101 9.22 2.34 1.00
C ILE A 101 7.92 2.60 1.73
N LEU A 102 6.85 1.94 1.31
CA LEU A 102 5.58 1.92 2.02
C LEU A 102 5.53 0.61 2.81
N ILE A 103 5.63 0.71 4.14
CA ILE A 103 5.47 -0.47 4.99
C ILE A 103 3.99 -0.77 5.10
N ASP A 104 3.59 -1.93 4.58
CA ASP A 104 2.21 -2.37 4.59
C ASP A 104 1.76 -2.76 5.98
N ALA A 105 0.55 -2.34 6.33
CA ALA A 105 -0.12 -2.87 7.50
C ALA A 105 -0.71 -4.25 7.19
N GLU A 106 -0.71 -5.12 8.20
CA GLU A 106 -1.19 -6.49 8.11
C GLU A 106 -2.35 -6.71 9.10
N ASN A 107 -2.66 -7.96 9.43
CA ASN A 107 -3.65 -8.25 10.47
C ASN A 107 -3.15 -7.78 11.85
N ASN A 108 -4.09 -7.63 12.79
CA ASN A 108 -3.81 -7.07 14.11
C ASN A 108 -2.84 -7.91 14.94
N LYS A 109 -2.71 -9.23 14.68
CA LYS A 109 -1.82 -10.14 15.41
C LYS A 109 -0.37 -9.65 15.42
N ASN A 110 0.09 -9.07 14.31
CA ASN A 110 1.48 -8.64 14.14
C ASN A 110 1.68 -7.12 14.25
N GLN A 111 0.64 -6.33 14.52
CA GLN A 111 0.74 -4.87 14.46
C GLN A 111 1.85 -4.30 15.34
N ASN A 112 2.00 -4.79 16.58
CA ASN A 112 3.02 -4.24 17.49
C ASN A 112 4.44 -4.47 16.95
N LYS A 113 4.71 -5.60 16.29
CA LYS A 113 6.00 -5.88 15.63
C LYS A 113 6.19 -4.96 14.42
N ILE A 114 5.15 -4.78 13.62
CA ILE A 114 5.16 -3.89 12.45
C ILE A 114 5.45 -2.45 12.89
N ASP A 115 4.75 -1.96 13.90
CA ASP A 115 4.92 -0.61 14.44
C ASP A 115 6.34 -0.42 14.98
N TYR A 116 6.87 -1.39 15.75
CA TYR A 116 8.22 -1.34 16.30
C TYR A 116 9.29 -1.22 15.20
N ILE A 117 9.28 -2.14 14.23
CA ILE A 117 10.26 -2.15 13.14
C ILE A 117 10.12 -0.90 12.28
N THR A 118 8.89 -0.51 11.92
CA THR A 118 8.64 0.68 11.09
C THR A 118 9.12 1.95 11.79
N ASN A 119 8.90 2.07 13.09
CA ASN A 119 9.36 3.22 13.87
C ASN A 119 10.89 3.31 13.91
N ASN A 120 11.59 2.18 14.03
CA ASN A 120 13.05 2.15 13.94
C ASN A 120 13.53 2.55 12.54
N LEU A 121 12.93 2.00 11.47
CA LEU A 121 13.24 2.40 10.09
C LEU A 121 12.99 3.90 9.85
N ILE A 122 11.92 4.48 10.38
CA ILE A 122 11.66 5.93 10.31
C ILE A 122 12.78 6.71 11.01
N LYS A 123 13.18 6.30 12.21
CA LYS A 123 14.27 6.94 12.95
C LYS A 123 15.58 6.84 12.18
N ASP A 124 15.87 5.73 11.52
CA ASP A 124 17.16 5.55 10.86
C ASP A 124 17.21 6.28 9.51
N PHE A 125 16.12 6.24 8.73
CA PHE A 125 16.13 6.70 7.34
C PHE A 125 15.45 8.05 7.09
N ASN A 126 14.46 8.48 7.88
CA ASN A 126 13.70 9.72 7.63
C ASN A 126 14.35 11.00 8.21
N GLN A 127 15.68 11.07 8.23
CA GLN A 127 16.41 12.17 8.87
C GLN A 127 16.26 13.50 8.12
N LYS A 128 16.45 13.48 6.79
CA LYS A 128 16.39 14.68 5.93
C LYS A 128 15.29 14.61 4.89
N ASN A 129 14.96 13.40 4.43
CA ASN A 129 13.97 13.14 3.40
C ASN A 129 13.02 12.05 3.89
N THR A 130 11.80 12.00 3.36
CA THR A 130 10.87 10.91 3.62
C THR A 130 11.17 9.71 2.71
N PHE A 131 11.76 8.67 3.27
CA PHE A 131 11.96 7.39 2.59
C PHE A 131 10.97 6.33 3.07
N ILE A 132 10.67 6.27 4.36
CA ILE A 132 9.75 5.29 4.95
C ILE A 132 8.38 5.92 5.16
N PHE A 133 7.35 5.23 4.67
CA PHE A 133 5.95 5.55 4.85
C PHE A 133 5.28 4.48 5.72
N LYS A 134 4.74 4.91 6.86
CA LYS A 134 4.00 4.04 7.79
C LYS A 134 2.52 4.00 7.43
N THR A 135 1.95 2.80 7.41
CA THR A 135 0.51 2.62 7.16
C THR A 135 -0.29 2.79 8.44
N TYR A 136 -1.33 3.63 8.39
CA TYR A 136 -2.30 3.84 9.46
C TYR A 136 -3.66 3.32 9.01
N GLN A 137 -4.14 2.27 9.66
CA GLN A 137 -5.42 1.63 9.35
C GLN A 137 -6.53 2.21 10.22
N MET A 138 -7.32 3.10 9.64
CA MET A 138 -8.32 3.90 10.35
C MET A 138 -9.58 3.13 10.78
N TYR A 139 -9.69 1.85 10.44
CA TYR A 139 -10.66 0.93 11.02
C TYR A 139 -10.31 0.49 12.46
N ARG A 140 -9.10 0.78 12.95
CA ARG A 140 -8.67 0.46 14.32
C ARG A 140 -8.92 1.64 15.25
N ASN A 141 -9.32 1.34 16.47
CA ASN A 141 -9.61 2.33 17.49
C ASN A 141 -8.38 3.02 18.10
N ASP A 142 -7.17 2.54 17.81
CA ASP A 142 -5.90 3.13 18.26
C ASP A 142 -5.16 3.91 17.15
N SER A 143 -5.61 3.83 15.89
CA SER A 143 -4.81 4.32 14.75
C SER A 143 -4.74 5.85 14.67
N PHE A 144 -5.79 6.55 15.08
CA PHE A 144 -5.79 8.02 15.10
C PHE A 144 -4.79 8.57 16.12
N ASP A 145 -4.82 8.06 17.35
CA ASP A 145 -3.89 8.48 18.41
C ASP A 145 -2.44 8.16 18.04
N LYS A 146 -2.20 7.02 17.39
CA LYS A 146 -0.87 6.70 16.83
C LYS A 146 -0.42 7.71 15.79
N LEU A 147 -1.27 8.05 14.81
CA LEU A 147 -0.95 9.07 13.80
C LEU A 147 -0.67 10.42 14.45
N TYR A 148 -1.49 10.83 15.41
CA TYR A 148 -1.32 12.08 16.14
C TYR A 148 0.02 12.13 16.88
N ASN A 149 0.34 11.07 17.62
CA ASN A 149 1.60 10.98 18.37
C ASN A 149 2.81 10.94 17.43
N ASP A 150 2.76 10.16 16.35
CA ASP A 150 3.87 10.03 15.41
C ASP A 150 4.17 11.37 14.69
N LEU A 151 3.14 12.18 14.41
CA LEU A 151 3.31 13.54 13.85
C LEU A 151 4.05 14.50 14.79
N GLN A 152 3.96 14.30 16.11
CA GLN A 152 4.70 15.11 17.08
C GLN A 152 6.13 14.63 17.29
N ASN A 153 6.39 13.33 17.09
CA ASN A 153 7.64 12.68 17.48
C ASN A 153 8.61 12.43 16.31
N TYR A 154 8.12 12.39 15.07
CA TYR A 154 8.95 12.12 13.90
C TYR A 154 9.00 13.29 12.93
N LYS A 155 10.22 13.65 12.50
CA LYS A 155 10.43 14.56 11.36
C LYS A 155 10.27 13.81 10.05
N ASN A 156 9.86 14.52 8.99
CA ASN A 156 9.70 13.98 7.64
C ASN A 156 8.84 12.70 7.58
N LEU A 157 7.84 12.58 8.44
CA LEU A 157 7.00 11.39 8.53
C LEU A 157 6.33 11.11 7.18
N GLY A 158 6.51 9.89 6.68
CA GLY A 158 5.73 9.35 5.57
C GLY A 158 4.48 8.67 6.10
N VAL A 159 3.32 9.07 5.59
CA VAL A 159 2.03 8.56 6.02
C VAL A 159 1.35 7.82 4.87
N LYS A 160 0.83 6.61 5.12
CA LYS A 160 -0.10 5.91 4.23
C LYS A 160 -1.41 5.72 4.98
N LEU A 161 -2.41 6.53 4.66
CA LEU A 161 -3.72 6.51 5.31
C LEU A 161 -4.65 5.55 4.56
N VAL A 162 -5.11 4.49 5.23
CA VAL A 162 -6.05 3.50 4.68
C VAL A 162 -7.21 3.29 5.65
N ARG A 163 -8.32 2.70 5.19
CA ARG A 163 -9.33 2.16 6.11
C ARG A 163 -8.81 0.88 6.79
N GLY A 164 -8.49 -0.13 6.00
CA GLY A 164 -8.03 -1.44 6.47
C GLY A 164 -8.42 -2.53 5.48
N ALA A 165 -7.71 -3.66 5.50
CA ALA A 165 -7.91 -4.76 4.55
C ALA A 165 -8.17 -6.13 5.21
N TYR A 166 -8.11 -6.20 6.55
CA TYR A 166 -8.15 -7.45 7.33
C TYR A 166 -9.35 -7.53 8.27
N TYR A 167 -10.46 -6.88 7.93
CA TYR A 167 -11.63 -6.77 8.82
C TYR A 167 -12.15 -8.14 9.26
N ASN A 168 -12.21 -9.11 8.35
CA ASN A 168 -12.74 -10.44 8.65
C ASN A 168 -11.84 -11.23 9.61
N GLU A 169 -10.52 -11.06 9.54
CA GLU A 169 -9.59 -11.67 10.49
C GLU A 169 -9.61 -10.94 11.85
N ASP A 170 -9.77 -9.62 11.84
CA ASP A 170 -9.54 -8.77 13.01
C ASP A 170 -10.82 -8.39 13.77
N LYS A 171 -12.03 -8.63 13.23
CA LYS A 171 -13.31 -8.15 13.81
C LYS A 171 -13.58 -8.57 15.26
N TYR A 172 -13.00 -9.68 15.71
CA TYR A 172 -13.16 -10.17 17.09
C TYR A 172 -11.99 -9.80 18.02
N SER A 173 -11.02 -9.01 17.55
CA SER A 173 -9.86 -8.59 18.34
C SER A 173 -10.18 -7.54 19.43
N GLY A 174 -11.35 -6.89 19.35
CA GLY A 174 -11.68 -5.72 20.18
C GLY A 174 -10.89 -4.45 19.81
N LYS A 175 -10.10 -4.48 18.73
CA LYS A 175 -9.28 -3.34 18.27
C LYS A 175 -9.89 -2.57 17.11
N LEU A 176 -10.98 -3.06 16.52
CA LEU A 176 -11.64 -2.42 15.39
C LEU A 176 -12.87 -1.61 15.83
N PHE A 177 -13.23 -0.61 15.03
CA PHE A 177 -14.56 -0.03 15.10
C PHE A 177 -15.63 -1.03 14.66
N ILE A 178 -16.77 -1.00 15.34
CA ILE A 178 -17.89 -1.92 15.11
C ILE A 178 -18.57 -1.65 13.77
N THR A 179 -18.73 -0.37 13.42
CA THR A 179 -19.49 0.07 12.25
C THR A 179 -18.60 0.76 11.23
N LYS A 180 -18.91 0.59 9.94
CA LYS A 180 -18.20 1.27 8.85
C LYS A 180 -18.25 2.80 8.99
N GLU A 181 -19.35 3.34 9.48
CA GLU A 181 -19.53 4.78 9.70
C GLU A 181 -18.50 5.35 10.69
N ASN A 182 -18.14 4.57 11.72
CA ASN A 182 -17.11 4.97 12.68
C ASN A 182 -15.72 4.92 12.03
N THR A 183 -15.41 3.86 11.26
CA THR A 183 -14.19 3.83 10.44
C THR A 183 -14.11 5.01 9.46
N ASP A 184 -15.22 5.38 8.83
CA ASP A 184 -15.27 6.52 7.90
C ASP A 184 -15.05 7.85 8.64
N LYS A 185 -15.63 8.04 9.83
CA LYS A 185 -15.38 9.22 10.67
C LYS A 185 -13.91 9.34 11.04
N GLU A 186 -13.28 8.24 11.42
CA GLU A 186 -11.88 8.22 11.85
C GLU A 186 -10.92 8.39 10.67
N PHE A 187 -11.24 7.81 9.52
CA PHE A 187 -10.52 8.11 8.27
C PHE A 187 -10.56 9.60 7.94
N ASN A 188 -11.72 10.25 8.05
CA ASN A 188 -11.85 11.69 7.81
C ASN A 188 -11.08 12.53 8.84
N LYS A 189 -11.11 12.17 10.13
CA LYS A 189 -10.27 12.81 11.15
C LYS A 189 -8.78 12.71 10.82
N GLY A 190 -8.32 11.53 10.39
CA GLY A 190 -6.94 11.32 9.96
C GLY A 190 -6.57 12.16 8.74
N LEU A 191 -7.46 12.26 7.76
CA LEU A 191 -7.28 13.12 6.59
C LEU A 191 -7.17 14.60 6.99
N ASP A 192 -8.05 15.08 7.88
CA ASP A 192 -8.01 16.47 8.36
C ASP A 192 -6.74 16.77 9.15
N LEU A 193 -6.26 15.80 9.95
CA LEU A 193 -5.00 15.91 10.67
C LEU A 193 -3.80 15.97 9.71
N ILE A 194 -3.78 15.16 8.66
CA ILE A 194 -2.75 15.21 7.61
C ILE A 194 -2.73 16.56 6.91
N LYS A 195 -3.90 17.09 6.52
CA LYS A 195 -3.99 18.41 5.87
C LYS A 195 -3.42 19.52 6.74
N LYS A 196 -3.70 19.51 8.05
CA LYS A 196 -3.14 20.49 8.99
C LYS A 196 -1.61 20.43 9.10
N ASN A 197 -0.99 19.30 8.77
CA ASN A 197 0.45 19.07 8.90
C ASN A 197 1.16 18.93 7.54
N GLN A 198 0.47 19.22 6.44
CA GLN A 198 0.86 18.82 5.08
C GLN A 198 2.19 19.39 4.59
N ASP A 199 2.68 20.48 5.17
CA ASP A 199 3.97 21.06 4.78
C ASP A 199 5.17 20.36 5.44
N ASN A 200 4.92 19.55 6.48
CA ASN A 200 5.95 18.85 7.26
C ASN A 200 6.02 17.34 6.98
N ILE A 201 5.08 16.80 6.21
CA ILE A 201 4.94 15.36 5.95
C ILE A 201 4.71 15.08 4.47
N LYS A 202 4.89 13.83 4.08
CA LYS A 202 4.36 13.30 2.82
C LYS A 202 3.31 12.24 3.11
N ALA A 203 2.19 12.27 2.40
CA ALA A 203 1.08 11.37 2.69
C ALA A 203 0.43 10.78 1.44
N PHE A 204 0.16 9.48 1.49
CA PHE A 204 -0.74 8.79 0.58
C PHE A 204 -2.12 8.68 1.21
N ILE A 205 -3.13 9.22 0.52
CA ILE A 205 -4.54 9.05 0.86
C ILE A 205 -5.09 7.90 0.02
N CYS A 206 -5.21 6.72 0.63
CA CYS A 206 -5.60 5.50 -0.06
C CYS A 206 -7.10 5.25 0.07
N THR A 207 -7.86 5.55 -0.98
CA THR A 207 -9.33 5.42 -0.95
C THR A 207 -9.94 5.25 -2.35
N HIS A 208 -11.02 4.47 -2.40
CA HIS A 208 -11.92 4.31 -3.55
C HIS A 208 -13.27 4.98 -3.34
N ASN A 209 -13.48 5.60 -2.18
CA ASN A 209 -14.74 6.26 -1.86
C ASN A 209 -14.79 7.62 -2.56
N LEU A 210 -15.80 7.80 -3.43
CA LEU A 210 -16.00 9.03 -4.20
C LEU A 210 -16.14 10.27 -3.32
N LYS A 211 -16.73 10.14 -2.11
CA LYS A 211 -16.87 11.26 -1.17
C LYS A 211 -15.51 11.72 -0.68
N ASP A 212 -14.62 10.79 -0.33
CA ASP A 212 -13.26 11.11 0.13
C ASP A 212 -12.44 11.72 -1.00
N ILE A 213 -12.57 11.19 -2.23
CA ILE A 213 -11.90 11.72 -3.42
C ILE A 213 -12.35 13.15 -3.70
N ASN A 214 -13.66 13.42 -3.69
CA ASN A 214 -14.18 14.77 -3.87
C ASN A 214 -13.73 15.70 -2.74
N THR A 215 -13.68 15.20 -1.50
CA THR A 215 -13.16 15.97 -0.36
C THR A 215 -11.69 16.34 -0.59
N LEU A 216 -10.86 15.39 -1.05
CA LEU A 216 -9.44 15.62 -1.34
C LEU A 216 -9.26 16.66 -2.46
N ILE A 217 -10.01 16.51 -3.55
CA ILE A 217 -9.98 17.42 -4.71
C ILE A 217 -10.37 18.84 -4.34
N ASN A 218 -11.40 19.01 -3.51
CA ASN A 218 -11.96 20.31 -3.14
C ASN A 218 -11.24 20.95 -1.94
N SER A 219 -10.25 20.28 -1.35
CA SER A 219 -9.49 20.82 -0.21
C SER A 219 -8.26 21.57 -0.68
N ASP A 220 -7.85 22.58 0.09
CA ASP A 220 -6.57 23.23 -0.09
C ASP A 220 -5.45 22.33 0.45
N ILE A 221 -4.87 21.53 -0.45
CA ILE A 221 -3.80 20.59 -0.13
C ILE A 221 -2.49 20.94 -0.81
N ASN A 222 -1.38 20.69 -0.13
CA ASN A 222 -0.06 20.73 -0.72
C ASN A 222 0.13 19.52 -1.66
N LYS A 223 -0.16 19.71 -2.95
CA LYS A 223 -0.14 18.67 -3.99
C LYS A 223 1.25 18.07 -4.26
N ASN A 224 2.32 18.68 -3.74
CA ASN A 224 3.67 18.12 -3.79
C ASN A 224 3.92 17.09 -2.69
N ASN A 225 3.14 17.15 -1.60
CA ASN A 225 3.30 16.32 -0.41
C ASN A 225 2.17 15.32 -0.22
N ILE A 226 0.96 15.64 -0.71
CA ILE A 226 -0.24 14.81 -0.57
C ILE A 226 -0.57 14.15 -1.90
N TYR A 227 -0.65 12.82 -1.87
CA TYR A 227 -0.87 11.97 -3.03
C TYR A 227 -2.16 11.17 -2.87
N HIS A 228 -2.84 10.90 -3.97
CA HIS A 228 -3.89 9.88 -3.99
C HIS A 228 -3.28 8.54 -4.33
N ALA A 229 -3.75 7.48 -3.69
CA ALA A 229 -3.41 6.11 -4.08
C ALA A 229 -4.64 5.21 -4.12
N SER A 230 -4.62 4.24 -5.03
CA SER A 230 -5.64 3.19 -5.12
C SER A 230 -5.06 1.92 -5.71
N LEU A 231 -5.78 0.81 -5.65
CA LEU A 231 -5.36 -0.45 -6.25
C LEU A 231 -5.41 -0.34 -7.78
N TYR A 232 -4.44 -0.96 -8.47
CA TYR A 232 -4.52 -1.17 -9.90
C TYR A 232 -5.77 -2.02 -10.23
N GLY A 233 -6.46 -1.70 -11.33
CA GLY A 233 -7.75 -2.29 -11.69
C GLY A 233 -8.98 -1.62 -11.05
N PHE A 234 -8.80 -0.64 -10.15
CA PHE A 234 -9.88 0.16 -9.56
C PHE A 234 -9.87 1.61 -10.07
N LEU A 235 -11.05 2.26 -10.06
CA LEU A 235 -11.23 3.71 -10.21
C LEU A 235 -10.67 4.31 -11.52
N ASN A 236 -10.81 3.62 -12.65
CA ASN A 236 -10.23 4.10 -13.91
C ASN A 236 -10.79 5.47 -14.31
N ASN A 237 -12.09 5.71 -14.15
CA ASN A 237 -12.73 6.97 -14.52
C ASN A 237 -12.38 8.11 -13.54
N GLU A 238 -12.37 7.82 -12.25
CA GLU A 238 -12.08 8.79 -11.19
C GLU A 238 -10.61 9.21 -11.18
N THR A 239 -9.71 8.33 -11.63
CA THR A 239 -8.28 8.62 -11.75
C THR A 239 -8.05 9.86 -12.62
N ASN A 240 -8.73 9.95 -13.78
CA ASN A 240 -8.61 11.12 -14.66
C ASN A 240 -9.11 12.41 -14.00
N LYS A 241 -10.17 12.31 -13.18
CA LYS A 241 -10.68 13.45 -12.42
C LYS A 241 -9.65 13.98 -11.42
N ILE A 242 -8.93 13.08 -10.73
CA ILE A 242 -7.91 13.47 -9.75
C ILE A 242 -6.69 14.09 -10.45
N ILE A 243 -6.25 13.50 -11.56
CA ILE A 243 -5.15 14.02 -12.39
C ILE A 243 -5.49 15.42 -12.92
N TYR A 244 -6.72 15.63 -13.40
CA TYR A 244 -7.18 16.95 -13.87
C TYR A 244 -7.07 18.04 -12.80
N HIS A 245 -7.20 17.68 -11.52
CA HIS A 245 -7.01 18.61 -10.40
C HIS A 245 -5.56 18.71 -9.91
N ASN A 246 -4.59 18.20 -10.68
CA ASN A 246 -3.14 18.25 -10.42
C ASN A 246 -2.70 17.51 -9.15
N ILE A 247 -3.47 16.52 -8.69
CA ILE A 247 -3.06 15.64 -7.59
C ILE A 247 -2.37 14.43 -8.20
N LYS A 248 -1.17 14.10 -7.72
CA LYS A 248 -0.44 12.90 -8.19
C LYS A 248 -1.23 11.65 -7.81
N VAL A 249 -1.50 10.80 -8.81
CA VAL A 249 -2.19 9.53 -8.62
C VAL A 249 -1.20 8.39 -8.66
N TYR A 250 -1.25 7.57 -7.61
CA TYR A 250 -0.49 6.34 -7.52
C TYR A 250 -1.41 5.12 -7.61
N LYS A 251 -0.92 4.07 -8.27
CA LYS A 251 -1.59 2.77 -8.30
C LYS A 251 -0.71 1.73 -7.63
N TYR A 252 -1.27 1.07 -6.61
CA TYR A 252 -0.69 -0.15 -6.07
C TYR A 252 -0.68 -1.20 -7.16
N LEU A 253 0.50 -1.70 -7.49
CA LEU A 253 0.74 -2.53 -8.65
C LEU A 253 1.35 -3.86 -8.21
N PRO A 254 0.52 -4.82 -7.78
CA PRO A 254 0.97 -6.15 -7.39
C PRO A 254 1.56 -6.90 -8.59
N TYR A 255 2.63 -7.64 -8.36
CA TYR A 255 3.15 -8.60 -9.34
C TYR A 255 3.68 -9.84 -8.64
N GLY A 256 3.76 -10.94 -9.38
CA GLY A 256 4.25 -12.22 -8.90
C GLY A 256 3.37 -13.37 -9.36
N LYS A 257 3.78 -14.58 -9.01
CA LYS A 257 3.15 -15.82 -9.45
C LYS A 257 1.67 -15.85 -9.12
N ILE A 258 0.84 -16.38 -10.02
CA ILE A 258 -0.60 -16.48 -9.79
C ILE A 258 -0.92 -17.34 -8.56
N GLU A 259 -0.10 -18.34 -8.27
CA GLU A 259 -0.23 -19.23 -7.11
C GLU A 259 -0.16 -18.44 -5.79
N ASP A 260 0.80 -17.52 -5.70
CA ASP A 260 1.00 -16.67 -4.53
C ASP A 260 -0.06 -15.56 -4.44
N SER A 261 -0.75 -15.26 -5.54
CA SER A 261 -1.72 -14.17 -5.62
C SER A 261 -3.10 -14.48 -5.05
N ILE A 262 -3.44 -15.75 -4.83
CA ILE A 262 -4.81 -16.16 -4.49
C ILE A 262 -5.36 -15.41 -3.25
N PRO A 263 -4.65 -15.32 -2.11
CA PRO A 263 -5.14 -14.59 -0.95
C PRO A 263 -5.38 -13.10 -1.23
N TYR A 264 -4.53 -12.47 -2.04
CA TYR A 264 -4.72 -11.11 -2.50
C TYR A 264 -5.97 -10.96 -3.38
N LEU A 265 -6.14 -11.82 -4.38
CA LEU A 265 -7.28 -11.77 -5.30
C LEU A 265 -8.62 -12.01 -4.56
N THR A 266 -8.64 -12.92 -3.59
CA THR A 266 -9.84 -13.16 -2.76
C THR A 266 -10.27 -11.88 -2.04
N ARG A 267 -9.33 -11.13 -1.45
CA ARG A 267 -9.65 -9.84 -0.81
C ARG A 267 -10.17 -8.81 -1.82
N ARG A 268 -9.63 -8.77 -3.05
CA ARG A 268 -10.14 -7.90 -4.13
C ARG A 268 -11.55 -8.26 -4.57
N LEU A 269 -11.90 -9.54 -4.62
CA LEU A 269 -13.25 -10.00 -4.95
C LEU A 269 -14.27 -9.68 -3.85
N TYR A 270 -13.87 -9.78 -2.57
CA TYR A 270 -14.72 -9.32 -1.47
C TYR A 270 -14.99 -7.81 -1.53
N GLU A 271 -13.99 -7.03 -1.93
CA GLU A 271 -14.08 -5.58 -2.04
C GLU A 271 -14.89 -5.12 -3.27
N ASN A 272 -14.74 -5.82 -4.39
CA ASN A 272 -15.45 -5.55 -5.64
C ASN A 272 -16.01 -6.84 -6.26
N PRO A 273 -17.12 -7.38 -5.74
CA PRO A 273 -17.71 -8.60 -6.27
C PRO A 273 -18.28 -8.42 -7.68
N ARG A 274 -18.57 -7.18 -8.10
CA ARG A 274 -19.16 -6.88 -9.42
C ARG A 274 -18.26 -7.26 -10.58
N VAL A 275 -16.94 -7.27 -10.37
CA VAL A 275 -15.96 -7.63 -11.39
C VAL A 275 -16.22 -9.01 -12.01
N ILE A 276 -16.82 -9.94 -11.26
CA ILE A 276 -17.15 -11.28 -11.77
C ILE A 276 -18.21 -11.20 -12.87
N PHE A 277 -19.23 -10.33 -12.71
CA PHE A 277 -20.29 -10.20 -13.70
C PHE A 277 -19.79 -9.55 -15.00
N ASP A 278 -18.84 -8.62 -14.88
CA ASP A 278 -18.23 -7.97 -16.05
C ASP A 278 -17.35 -8.95 -16.86
N LEU A 279 -16.85 -10.00 -16.22
CA LEU A 279 -16.05 -11.05 -16.87
C LEU A 279 -16.87 -12.12 -17.61
N ILE A 280 -18.18 -12.20 -17.37
CA ILE A 280 -19.09 -13.22 -17.94
C ILE A 280 -19.89 -12.67 -19.13
N LYS A 281 -19.85 -11.35 -19.36
CA LYS A 281 -20.45 -10.70 -20.53
C LYS A 281 -19.53 -10.76 -21.74
#